data_AF-A0AAD6NW28-F1
#
_entry.id   AF-A0AAD6NW28-F1
#
_cell.length_a   1.000
_cell.length_b   1.000
_cell.length_c   1.000
_cell.angle_alpha   90.00
_cell.angle_beta   90.00
_cell.angle_gamma   90.00
#
_symmetry.space_group_name_H-M   'P 1'
#
loop_
_entity.id
_entity.type
_entity.pdbx_description
1 polymer ?
#
loop_
_entity_poly.entity_id
_entity_poly.type
_entity_poly.pdbx_seq_one_letter_code
_entity_poly.pdbx_strand_id
1 'polypeptide(L)'
;MGNVFLLLQLLFFFSSWLSSVTASVSYDHKAVIINGQRRILISGSIHYPRSTPEMWPGLIQKAKDGGVDVIQTYVFWNGHEPTPGNYYFEDRYDLVKFIKLVQQAGLYLHLRIGPYVCAEWNFGGFPVWLKYVPGIEFRTDNVPFKAAMQKFTEKIVGMMKSEKLFENQGGPIILSQVGNSPLDFHSRKMGYIYFIAFDSILSSIGPLLNTSSLKNNKDRTHVLVIIL
;
A
#
# COMPACT_ATOMS: atom_id res chain seq x y z
N MET A 1 22.21 33.90 35.32
CA MET A 1 20.99 33.06 35.35
C MET A 1 20.01 33.34 34.19
N GLY A 2 20.04 34.50 33.51
CA GLY A 2 19.11 34.80 32.41
C GLY A 2 19.31 34.02 31.08
N ASN A 3 20.55 33.69 30.71
CA ASN A 3 20.83 33.06 29.40
C ASN A 3 20.40 31.60 29.29
N VAL A 4 20.36 30.86 30.42
CA VAL A 4 19.88 29.47 30.45
C VAL A 4 18.36 29.40 30.28
N PHE A 5 17.64 30.39 30.81
CA PHE A 5 16.19 30.47 30.70
C PHE A 5 15.73 30.77 29.26
N LEU A 6 16.47 31.65 28.54
CA LEU A 6 16.23 31.94 27.12
C LEU A 6 16.52 30.74 26.21
N LEU A 7 17.58 29.96 26.49
CA LEU A 7 17.91 28.73 25.76
C LEU A 7 16.85 27.63 25.97
N LEU A 8 16.33 27.49 27.19
CA LEU A 8 15.23 26.55 27.49
C LEU A 8 13.92 26.95 26.82
N GLN A 9 13.62 28.25 26.71
CA GLN A 9 12.45 28.74 25.97
C GLN A 9 12.58 28.51 24.46
N LEU A 10 13.76 28.74 23.87
CA LEU A 10 14.04 28.44 22.45
C LEU A 10 13.94 26.93 22.15
N LEU A 11 14.40 26.06 23.05
CA LEU A 11 14.24 24.60 22.93
C LEU A 11 12.78 24.16 23.07
N PHE A 12 11.98 24.82 23.91
CA PHE A 12 10.55 24.56 24.03
C PHE A 12 9.78 24.97 22.76
N PHE A 13 10.12 26.11 22.15
CA PHE A 13 9.49 26.57 20.91
C PHE A 13 9.87 25.74 19.67
N PHE A 14 11.03 25.07 19.65
CA PHE A 14 11.39 24.15 18.55
C PHE A 14 10.79 22.74 18.72
N SER A 15 10.44 22.35 19.95
CA SER A 15 9.89 21.02 20.24
C SER A 15 8.40 20.86 19.86
N SER A 16 7.68 21.96 19.61
CA SER A 16 6.25 21.96 19.32
C SER A 16 5.90 21.81 17.83
N TRP A 17 6.89 21.62 16.96
CA TRP A 17 6.70 21.37 15.52
C TRP A 17 6.77 19.89 15.12
N LEU A 18 6.56 18.97 16.07
CA LEU A 18 6.09 17.62 15.73
C LEU A 18 4.56 17.63 15.71
N SER A 19 3.99 18.40 14.80
CA SER A 19 2.59 18.19 14.44
C SER A 19 2.54 16.84 13.74
N SER A 20 2.10 15.80 14.45
CA SER A 20 1.58 14.59 13.81
C SER A 20 0.43 15.03 12.92
N VAL A 21 0.71 15.27 11.64
CA VAL A 21 -0.32 15.52 10.64
C VAL A 21 -1.05 14.20 10.46
N THR A 22 -2.06 13.99 11.30
CA THR A 22 -3.04 12.93 11.09
C THR A 22 -3.82 13.31 9.84
N ALA A 23 -3.55 12.62 8.73
CA ALA A 23 -4.10 12.98 7.45
C ALA A 23 -5.48 12.33 7.25
N SER A 24 -6.58 12.90 7.75
CA SER A 24 -7.90 12.27 7.60
C SER A 24 -8.28 12.08 6.12
N VAL A 25 -8.43 10.82 5.69
CA VAL A 25 -8.82 10.46 4.33
C VAL A 25 -10.28 10.01 4.28
N SER A 26 -11.03 10.57 3.34
CA SER A 26 -12.37 10.12 2.99
C SER A 26 -12.61 10.37 1.49
N TYR A 27 -13.81 10.12 0.99
CA TYR A 27 -14.17 10.39 -0.39
C TYR A 27 -15.65 10.66 -0.51
N ASP A 28 -16.01 11.34 -1.59
CA ASP A 28 -17.38 11.42 -2.06
C ASP A 28 -17.47 11.00 -3.53
N HIS A 29 -18.62 11.23 -4.14
CA HIS A 29 -18.86 10.89 -5.54
C HIS A 29 -18.05 11.74 -6.55
N LYS A 30 -17.30 12.76 -6.09
CA LYS A 30 -16.53 13.68 -6.94
C LYS A 30 -15.03 13.57 -6.73
N ALA A 31 -14.57 13.35 -5.49
CA ALA A 31 -13.14 13.40 -5.19
C ALA A 31 -12.75 12.63 -3.93
N VAL A 32 -11.45 12.35 -3.84
CA VAL A 32 -10.78 12.04 -2.58
C VAL A 32 -10.72 13.30 -1.74
N ILE A 33 -11.00 13.17 -0.44
CA ILE A 33 -10.97 14.25 0.53
C ILE A 33 -9.83 13.94 1.50
N ILE A 34 -8.86 14.84 1.58
CA ILE A 34 -7.74 14.76 2.53
C ILE A 34 -7.84 15.99 3.45
N ASN A 35 -7.88 15.76 4.76
CA ASN A 35 -7.99 16.81 5.77
C ASN A 35 -9.17 17.78 5.51
N GLY A 36 -10.31 17.22 5.10
CA GLY A 36 -11.52 17.99 4.78
C GLY A 36 -11.49 18.71 3.42
N GLN A 37 -10.41 18.63 2.66
CA GLN A 37 -10.29 19.25 1.34
C GLN A 37 -10.36 18.21 0.21
N ARG A 38 -11.21 18.47 -0.81
CA ARG A 38 -11.21 17.68 -2.04
C ARG A 38 -9.90 17.88 -2.79
N ARG A 39 -9.22 16.80 -3.15
CA ARG A 39 -7.91 16.80 -3.81
C ARG A 39 -7.93 15.92 -5.05
N ILE A 40 -7.27 16.38 -6.11
CA ILE A 40 -6.78 15.52 -7.18
C ILE A 40 -5.37 15.12 -6.77
N LEU A 41 -5.07 13.82 -6.79
CA LEU A 41 -3.77 13.30 -6.37
C LEU A 41 -2.97 12.87 -7.58
N ILE A 42 -1.74 13.35 -7.67
CA ILE A 42 -0.77 12.91 -8.67
C ILE A 42 0.01 11.74 -8.08
N SER A 43 -0.05 10.57 -8.73
CA SER A 43 0.59 9.35 -8.26
C SER A 43 1.77 8.96 -9.14
N GLY A 44 2.90 8.62 -8.53
CA GLY A 44 4.11 8.12 -9.20
C GLY A 44 4.48 6.74 -8.69
N SER A 45 4.77 5.79 -9.59
CA SER A 45 5.13 4.42 -9.19
C SER A 45 6.63 4.26 -8.92
N ILE A 46 6.99 3.78 -7.73
CA ILE A 46 8.35 3.37 -7.38
C ILE A 46 8.27 1.97 -6.79
N HIS A 47 8.88 0.99 -7.46
CA HIS A 47 8.93 -0.40 -6.95
C HIS A 47 10.24 -0.61 -6.20
N TYR A 48 10.19 -0.57 -4.87
CA TYR A 48 11.37 -0.62 -4.00
C TYR A 48 12.36 -1.75 -4.34
N PRO A 49 11.96 -2.99 -4.73
CA PRO A 49 12.94 -4.04 -5.02
C PRO A 49 13.76 -3.84 -6.30
N ARG A 50 13.38 -2.88 -7.16
CA ARG A 50 14.10 -2.55 -8.40
C ARG A 50 15.28 -1.60 -8.19
N SER A 51 15.49 -1.14 -6.96
CA SER A 51 16.59 -0.24 -6.60
C SER A 51 17.13 -0.64 -5.23
N THR A 52 18.32 -0.16 -4.87
CA THR A 52 18.89 -0.46 -3.56
C THR A 52 18.34 0.51 -2.49
N PRO A 53 18.36 0.13 -1.20
CA PRO A 53 17.89 1.00 -0.12
C PRO A 53 18.51 2.39 -0.09
N GLU A 54 19.76 2.52 -0.52
CA GLU A 54 20.51 3.77 -0.59
C GLU A 54 19.98 4.71 -1.67
N MET A 55 19.37 4.16 -2.73
CA MET A 55 18.78 4.94 -3.82
C MET A 55 17.39 5.48 -3.49
N TRP A 56 16.65 4.83 -2.58
CA TRP A 56 15.25 5.17 -2.30
C TRP A 56 15.03 6.64 -1.90
N PRO A 57 15.82 7.24 -0.98
CA PRO A 57 15.60 8.64 -0.62
C PRO A 57 15.71 9.58 -1.83
N GLY A 58 16.70 9.37 -2.70
CA GLY A 58 16.89 10.17 -3.90
C GLY A 58 15.78 9.99 -4.95
N LEU A 59 15.27 8.77 -5.11
CA LEU A 59 14.14 8.50 -6.01
C LEU A 59 12.84 9.13 -5.50
N ILE A 60 12.57 8.99 -4.20
CA ILE A 60 11.39 9.58 -3.54
C ILE A 60 11.46 11.10 -3.62
N GLN A 61 12.62 11.71 -3.36
CA GLN A 61 12.79 13.15 -3.46
C GLN A 61 12.56 13.66 -4.89
N LYS A 62 13.11 13.00 -5.91
CA LYS A 62 12.86 13.36 -7.31
C LYS A 62 11.38 13.28 -7.69
N ALA A 63 10.66 12.26 -7.21
CA ALA A 63 9.22 12.16 -7.43
C ALA A 63 8.47 13.33 -6.78
N LYS A 64 8.84 13.68 -5.53
CA LYS A 64 8.29 14.84 -4.84
C LYS A 64 8.55 16.15 -5.60
N ASP A 65 9.79 16.37 -6.03
CA ASP A 65 10.19 17.56 -6.80
C ASP A 65 9.47 17.61 -8.16
N GLY A 66 9.11 16.44 -8.71
CA GLY A 66 8.28 16.29 -9.90
C GLY A 66 6.78 16.53 -9.67
N GLY A 67 6.36 16.91 -8.46
CA GLY A 67 4.97 17.24 -8.14
C GLY A 67 4.08 16.05 -7.81
N VAL A 68 4.65 14.88 -7.50
CA VAL A 68 3.88 13.71 -7.05
C VAL A 68 3.39 13.91 -5.61
N ASP A 69 2.11 13.66 -5.37
CA ASP A 69 1.51 13.63 -4.01
C ASP A 69 1.60 12.23 -3.38
N VAL A 70 1.51 11.17 -4.21
CA VAL A 70 1.38 9.78 -3.77
C VAL A 70 2.42 8.89 -4.43
N ILE A 71 3.21 8.16 -3.64
CA ILE A 71 4.01 7.05 -4.16
C ILE A 71 3.18 5.79 -4.22
N GLN A 72 3.15 5.13 -5.37
CA GLN A 72 2.55 3.82 -5.54
C GLN A 72 3.63 2.75 -5.57
N THR A 73 3.44 1.67 -4.81
CA THR A 73 4.31 0.48 -4.91
C THR A 73 3.50 -0.81 -4.83
N TYR A 74 3.95 -1.82 -5.56
CA TYR A 74 3.53 -3.20 -5.37
C TYR A 74 4.31 -3.87 -4.24
N VAL A 75 3.69 -4.86 -3.60
CA VAL A 75 4.35 -5.80 -2.69
C VAL A 75 4.57 -7.12 -3.43
N PHE A 76 5.84 -7.51 -3.60
CA PHE A 76 6.24 -8.66 -4.43
C PHE A 76 6.31 -9.94 -3.59
N TRP A 77 5.27 -10.78 -3.68
CA TRP A 77 5.14 -11.98 -2.85
C TRP A 77 6.36 -12.90 -2.94
N ASN A 78 6.85 -13.20 -4.14
CA ASN A 78 8.01 -14.06 -4.34
C ASN A 78 9.29 -13.60 -3.63
N GLY A 79 9.49 -12.29 -3.50
CA GLY A 79 10.63 -11.74 -2.77
C GLY A 79 10.45 -11.79 -1.26
N HIS A 80 9.21 -11.72 -0.79
CA HIS A 80 8.89 -11.73 0.62
C HIS A 80 8.63 -13.09 1.22
N GLU A 81 8.32 -14.11 0.41
CA GLU A 81 8.17 -15.49 0.86
C GLU A 81 8.88 -16.44 -0.13
N PRO A 82 10.23 -16.49 -0.12
CA PRO A 82 10.99 -17.31 -1.08
C PRO A 82 10.71 -18.81 -0.95
N THR A 83 10.35 -19.27 0.25
CA THR A 83 9.91 -20.64 0.54
C THR A 83 8.69 -20.60 1.47
N PRO A 84 7.81 -21.61 1.45
CA PRO A 84 6.56 -21.58 2.20
C PRO A 84 6.77 -21.30 3.69
N GLY A 85 6.14 -20.25 4.21
CA GLY A 85 6.21 -19.83 5.62
C GLY A 85 7.46 -19.05 6.02
N ASN A 86 8.48 -18.96 5.17
CA ASN A 86 9.73 -18.26 5.48
C ASN A 86 9.74 -16.88 4.82
N TYR A 87 9.62 -15.84 5.65
CA TYR A 87 9.48 -14.48 5.17
C TYR A 87 10.79 -13.69 5.18
N TYR A 88 10.97 -12.82 4.19
CA TYR A 88 12.14 -11.94 4.04
C TYR A 88 11.72 -10.46 3.90
N PHE A 89 12.26 -9.60 4.77
CA PHE A 89 11.98 -8.16 4.82
C PHE A 89 13.24 -7.32 5.04
N GLU A 90 14.39 -7.81 4.56
CA GLU A 90 15.68 -7.10 4.69
C GLU A 90 16.17 -6.59 3.33
N ASP A 91 17.24 -5.79 3.34
CA ASP A 91 17.85 -5.17 2.17
C ASP A 91 16.82 -4.47 1.25
N ARG A 92 16.83 -4.82 -0.04
CA ARG A 92 15.90 -4.29 -1.06
C ARG A 92 14.46 -4.76 -0.87
N TYR A 93 14.20 -5.67 0.06
CA TYR A 93 12.88 -6.13 0.44
C TYR A 93 12.42 -5.57 1.80
N ASP A 94 13.13 -4.57 2.35
CA ASP A 94 12.66 -3.85 3.53
C ASP A 94 11.53 -2.87 3.17
N LEU A 95 10.31 -3.42 3.09
CA LEU A 95 9.09 -2.70 2.79
C LEU A 95 8.78 -1.63 3.84
N VAL A 96 9.02 -1.92 5.13
CA VAL A 96 8.71 -1.00 6.23
C VAL A 96 9.59 0.23 6.14
N LYS A 97 10.91 0.05 5.95
CA LYS A 97 11.85 1.16 5.76
C LYS A 97 11.49 2.00 4.55
N PHE A 98 11.17 1.38 3.42
CA PHE A 98 10.75 2.12 2.22
C PHE A 98 9.52 3.01 2.50
N ILE A 99 8.49 2.47 3.15
CA ILE A 99 7.26 3.24 3.46
C ILE A 99 7.54 4.36 4.46
N LYS A 100 8.40 4.12 5.46
CA LYS A 100 8.83 5.17 6.40
C LYS A 100 9.59 6.29 5.70
N LEU A 101 10.40 6.00 4.68
CA LEU A 101 11.06 7.02 3.87
C LEU A 101 10.06 7.86 3.06
N VAL A 102 9.01 7.24 2.51
CA VAL A 102 7.91 7.96 1.83
C VAL A 102 7.21 8.90 2.82
N GLN A 103 6.92 8.44 4.03
CA GLN A 103 6.34 9.26 5.09
C GLN A 103 7.25 10.44 5.49
N GLN A 104 8.56 10.19 5.66
CA GLN A 104 9.54 11.22 5.99
C GLN A 104 9.65 12.29 4.90
N ALA A 105 9.49 11.91 3.64
CA ALA A 105 9.40 12.84 2.53
C ALA A 105 8.09 13.65 2.52
N GLY A 106 7.12 13.33 3.39
CA GLY A 106 5.82 14.00 3.44
C GLY A 106 4.90 13.64 2.27
N LEU A 107 5.13 12.49 1.64
CA LEU A 107 4.29 11.95 0.57
C LEU A 107 3.31 10.92 1.14
N TYR A 108 2.18 10.77 0.46
CA TYR A 108 1.25 9.68 0.72
C TYR A 108 1.70 8.39 0.02
N LEU A 109 1.13 7.26 0.41
CA LEU A 109 1.38 5.96 -0.19
C LEU A 109 0.09 5.27 -0.65
N HIS A 110 0.13 4.73 -1.86
CA HIS A 110 -0.79 3.70 -2.35
C HIS A 110 -0.11 2.33 -2.31
N LEU A 111 -0.50 1.49 -1.35
CA LEU A 111 0.07 0.15 -1.17
C LEU A 111 -0.72 -0.88 -1.98
N ARG A 112 -0.08 -1.47 -2.98
CA ARG A 112 -0.68 -2.51 -3.82
C ARG A 112 -0.16 -3.87 -3.34
N ILE A 113 -0.84 -4.39 -2.33
CA ILE A 113 -0.56 -5.72 -1.81
C ILE A 113 -0.96 -6.69 -2.90
N GLY A 114 -0.08 -7.63 -3.22
CA GLY A 114 -0.32 -8.62 -4.27
C GLY A 114 -1.62 -9.43 -4.06
N PRO A 115 -1.76 -10.55 -4.77
CA PRO A 115 -0.69 -11.54 -4.81
C PRO A 115 -0.07 -11.68 -6.19
N TYR A 116 -0.81 -11.28 -7.23
CA TYR A 116 -0.30 -11.07 -8.58
C TYR A 116 -0.08 -9.57 -8.80
N VAL A 117 1.10 -9.20 -9.28
CA VAL A 117 1.45 -7.80 -9.59
C VAL A 117 1.64 -7.55 -11.07
N CYS A 118 1.81 -8.61 -11.88
CA CYS A 118 2.35 -8.53 -13.23
C CYS A 118 3.70 -7.82 -13.20
N ALA A 119 3.69 -6.49 -13.37
CA ALA A 119 4.81 -5.57 -13.20
C ALA A 119 6.08 -6.07 -13.89
N GLU A 120 5.95 -6.76 -15.04
CA GLU A 120 7.07 -7.32 -15.81
C GLU A 120 8.07 -8.04 -14.89
N TRP A 121 7.54 -8.73 -13.88
CA TRP A 121 8.30 -9.36 -12.81
C TRP A 121 8.20 -10.87 -12.96
N ASN A 122 9.24 -11.56 -12.49
CA ASN A 122 9.30 -13.01 -12.57
C ASN A 122 8.04 -13.65 -11.97
N PHE A 123 7.38 -14.45 -12.80
CA PHE A 123 6.13 -15.15 -12.48
C PHE A 123 5.01 -14.22 -11.95
N GLY A 124 5.03 -12.96 -12.38
CA GLY A 124 4.06 -11.94 -12.00
C GLY A 124 4.02 -11.64 -10.50
N GLY A 125 5.12 -11.92 -9.79
CA GLY A 125 5.24 -11.75 -8.34
C GLY A 125 4.86 -12.98 -7.52
N PHE A 126 4.33 -14.06 -8.12
CA PHE A 126 4.04 -15.28 -7.38
C PHE A 126 5.34 -16.03 -7.02
N PRO A 127 5.44 -16.56 -5.79
CA PRO A 127 6.48 -17.54 -5.48
C PRO A 127 6.32 -18.79 -6.35
N VAL A 128 7.44 -19.31 -6.87
CA VAL A 128 7.44 -20.51 -7.73
C VAL A 128 6.89 -21.73 -6.98
N TRP A 129 7.10 -21.80 -5.66
CA TRP A 129 6.65 -22.94 -4.85
C TRP A 129 5.12 -23.12 -4.85
N LEU A 130 4.34 -22.07 -5.12
CA LEU A 130 2.87 -22.16 -5.21
C LEU A 130 2.42 -23.16 -6.30
N LYS A 131 3.22 -23.31 -7.37
CA LYS A 131 2.93 -24.25 -8.46
C LYS A 131 2.87 -25.70 -7.97
N TYR A 132 3.59 -26.03 -6.90
CA TYR A 132 3.69 -27.39 -6.37
C TYR A 132 2.68 -27.66 -5.25
N VAL A 133 1.84 -26.69 -4.88
CA VAL A 133 0.77 -26.89 -3.90
C VAL A 133 -0.40 -27.58 -4.60
N PRO A 134 -0.84 -28.76 -4.13
CA PRO A 134 -1.94 -29.50 -4.76
C PRO A 134 -3.24 -28.67 -4.84
N GLY A 135 -3.87 -28.70 -6.01
CA GLY A 135 -5.14 -28.01 -6.25
C GLY A 135 -5.04 -26.50 -6.47
N ILE A 136 -3.84 -25.91 -6.46
CA ILE A 136 -3.67 -24.51 -6.86
C ILE A 136 -3.77 -24.39 -8.38
N GLU A 137 -4.78 -23.64 -8.79
CA GLU A 137 -4.84 -23.02 -10.10
C GLU A 137 -4.62 -21.51 -9.94
N PHE A 138 -3.66 -20.94 -10.65
CA PHE A 138 -3.33 -19.54 -10.48
C PHE A 138 -4.47 -18.65 -10.95
N ARG A 139 -4.81 -17.67 -10.12
CA ARG A 139 -5.81 -16.65 -10.44
C ARG A 139 -7.17 -17.26 -10.74
N THR A 140 -7.56 -18.37 -10.11
CA THR A 140 -8.93 -18.91 -10.20
C THR A 140 -9.58 -19.02 -8.81
N ASP A 141 -10.87 -19.37 -8.78
CA ASP A 141 -11.64 -19.54 -7.53
C ASP A 141 -11.41 -20.89 -6.86
N ASN A 142 -10.15 -21.22 -6.54
CA ASN A 142 -9.85 -22.45 -5.81
C ASN A 142 -9.45 -22.13 -4.37
N VAL A 143 -9.92 -22.99 -3.46
CA VAL A 143 -9.69 -22.88 -2.02
C VAL A 143 -8.21 -22.78 -1.64
N PRO A 144 -7.29 -23.64 -2.17
CA PRO A 144 -5.90 -23.57 -1.74
C PRO A 144 -5.19 -22.29 -2.18
N PHE A 145 -5.50 -21.76 -3.37
CA PHE A 145 -4.96 -20.48 -3.82
C PHE A 145 -5.47 -19.32 -2.96
N LYS A 146 -6.78 -19.27 -2.67
CA LYS A 146 -7.37 -18.26 -1.77
C LYS A 146 -6.73 -18.28 -0.39
N ALA A 147 -6.56 -19.46 0.22
CA ALA A 147 -5.94 -19.60 1.52
C ALA A 147 -4.48 -19.13 1.52
N ALA A 148 -3.71 -19.44 0.48
CA ALA A 148 -2.32 -18.97 0.36
C ALA A 148 -2.25 -17.44 0.21
N MET A 149 -3.08 -16.87 -0.66
CA MET A 149 -3.15 -15.42 -0.83
C MET A 149 -3.59 -14.70 0.46
N GLN A 150 -4.58 -15.25 1.16
CA GLN A 150 -5.09 -14.72 2.42
C GLN A 150 -3.98 -14.62 3.46
N LYS A 151 -3.22 -15.71 3.66
CA LYS A 151 -2.08 -15.74 4.60
C LYS A 151 -1.04 -14.67 4.28
N PHE A 152 -0.65 -14.53 3.01
CA PHE A 152 0.32 -13.54 2.59
C PHE A 152 -0.20 -12.11 2.83
N THR A 153 -1.44 -11.82 2.42
CA THR A 153 -2.05 -10.50 2.61
C THR A 153 -2.19 -10.17 4.10
N GLU A 154 -2.63 -11.10 4.94
CA GLU A 154 -2.72 -10.94 6.41
C GLU A 154 -1.36 -10.62 7.02
N LYS A 155 -0.30 -11.31 6.58
CA LYS A 155 1.07 -11.04 7.03
C LYS A 155 1.49 -9.60 6.73
N ILE A 156 1.29 -9.14 5.49
CA ILE A 156 1.66 -7.78 5.07
C ILE A 156 0.82 -6.75 5.83
N VAL A 157 -0.50 -6.93 5.89
CA VAL A 157 -1.41 -6.02 6.61
C VAL A 157 -1.08 -5.96 8.10
N GLY A 158 -0.86 -7.11 8.73
CA GLY A 158 -0.47 -7.19 10.14
C GLY A 158 0.82 -6.45 10.42
N MET A 159 1.82 -6.59 9.55
CA MET A 159 3.09 -5.86 9.65
C MET A 159 2.88 -4.34 9.52
N MET A 160 2.15 -3.89 8.51
CA MET A 160 1.83 -2.46 8.32
C MET A 160 1.09 -1.87 9.52
N LYS A 161 0.17 -2.63 10.13
CA LYS A 161 -0.54 -2.21 11.35
C LYS A 161 0.37 -2.11 12.56
N SER A 162 1.23 -3.11 12.76
CA SER A 162 2.17 -3.14 13.89
C SER A 162 3.13 -1.94 13.86
N GLU A 163 3.50 -1.51 12.65
CA GLU A 163 4.36 -0.35 12.40
C GLU A 163 3.59 0.97 12.30
N LYS A 164 2.26 0.97 12.51
CA LYS A 164 1.38 2.15 12.44
C LYS A 164 1.46 2.90 11.11
N LEU A 165 1.58 2.17 9.99
CA LEU A 165 1.79 2.76 8.67
C LEU A 165 0.49 3.11 7.93
N PHE A 166 -0.67 2.68 8.42
CA PHE A 166 -1.96 3.10 7.88
C PHE A 166 -2.35 4.50 8.36
N GLU A 167 -3.06 5.24 7.52
CA GLU A 167 -3.44 6.63 7.78
C GLU A 167 -4.18 6.81 9.11
N ASN A 168 -5.14 5.95 9.42
CA ASN A 168 -5.87 5.97 10.69
C ASN A 168 -4.99 5.73 11.93
N GLN A 169 -3.74 5.29 11.73
CA GLN A 169 -2.71 5.13 12.77
C GLN A 169 -1.63 6.22 12.70
N GLY A 170 -1.77 7.20 11.80
CA GLY A 170 -0.82 8.30 11.56
C GLY A 170 0.22 8.02 10.47
N GLY A 171 0.09 6.92 9.72
CA GLY A 171 1.02 6.54 8.67
C GLY A 171 0.68 7.06 7.27
N PRO A 172 1.55 6.85 6.27
CA PRO A 172 1.37 7.43 4.93
C PRO A 172 0.40 6.65 4.03
N ILE A 173 -0.01 5.43 4.41
CA ILE A 173 -0.82 4.56 3.54
C ILE A 173 -2.27 5.03 3.56
N ILE A 174 -2.68 5.71 2.49
CA ILE A 174 -4.04 6.26 2.32
C ILE A 174 -4.91 5.42 1.37
N LEU A 175 -4.27 4.68 0.45
CA LEU A 175 -4.92 3.78 -0.49
C LEU A 175 -4.33 2.39 -0.32
N SER A 176 -5.18 1.38 -0.41
CA SER A 176 -4.73 -0.01 -0.53
C SER A 176 -5.48 -0.74 -1.63
N GLN A 177 -4.75 -1.58 -2.34
CA GLN A 177 -5.28 -2.46 -3.36
C GLN A 177 -4.81 -3.88 -3.07
N VAL A 178 -5.73 -4.84 -3.16
CA VAL A 178 -5.40 -6.27 -3.10
C VAL A 178 -5.65 -6.90 -4.48
N GLY A 179 -4.61 -7.52 -5.03
CA GLY A 179 -4.62 -8.10 -6.37
C GLY A 179 -4.33 -7.09 -7.50
N ASN A 180 -4.33 -7.57 -8.75
CA ASN A 180 -4.09 -6.76 -9.94
C ASN A 180 -4.96 -7.25 -11.11
N SER A 181 -5.37 -6.32 -12.00
CA SER A 181 -6.33 -6.42 -13.11
C SER A 181 -6.75 -7.85 -13.51
N PRO A 182 -8.05 -8.21 -13.52
CA PRO A 182 -8.49 -9.49 -14.03
C PRO A 182 -8.06 -9.63 -15.50
N LEU A 183 -7.56 -10.81 -15.88
CA LEU A 183 -7.15 -11.12 -17.27
C LEU A 183 -8.30 -11.03 -18.27
N ASP A 184 -9.54 -10.99 -17.80
CA ASP A 184 -10.72 -11.00 -18.63
C ASP A 184 -11.74 -9.99 -18.12
N PHE A 185 -12.05 -8.99 -18.93
CA PHE A 185 -13.08 -7.98 -18.67
C PHE A 185 -14.49 -8.62 -18.56
N HIS A 186 -14.67 -9.82 -19.12
CA HIS A 186 -15.95 -10.55 -19.10
C HIS A 186 -16.15 -11.41 -17.84
N SER A 187 -15.09 -11.80 -17.14
CA SER A 187 -15.21 -12.64 -15.95
C SER A 187 -15.45 -11.79 -14.70
N ARG A 188 -16.68 -11.28 -14.55
CA ARG A 188 -17.13 -10.60 -13.32
C ARG A 188 -16.90 -11.46 -12.07
N LYS A 189 -16.93 -12.79 -12.21
CA LYS A 189 -16.71 -13.77 -11.12
C LYS A 189 -15.37 -13.55 -10.42
N MET A 190 -14.28 -13.37 -11.18
CA MET A 190 -12.94 -13.14 -10.62
C MET A 190 -12.91 -11.96 -9.65
N GLY A 191 -13.47 -10.81 -10.02
CA GLY A 191 -13.49 -9.61 -9.20
C GLY A 191 -14.25 -9.77 -7.87
N TYR A 192 -15.35 -10.53 -7.86
CA TYR A 192 -16.11 -10.82 -6.64
C TYR A 192 -15.36 -11.75 -5.67
N ILE A 193 -14.48 -12.61 -6.17
CA ILE A 193 -13.75 -13.59 -5.34
C ILE A 193 -12.62 -12.94 -4.57
N TYR A 194 -11.83 -12.08 -5.23
CA TYR A 194 -10.84 -11.25 -4.53
C TYR A 194 -11.55 -10.39 -3.47
N PHE A 195 -12.74 -9.85 -3.76
CA PHE A 195 -13.52 -9.09 -2.79
C PHE A 195 -13.84 -9.90 -1.52
N ILE A 196 -14.51 -11.06 -1.64
CA ILE A 196 -14.93 -11.88 -0.49
C ILE A 196 -13.75 -12.39 0.33
N ALA A 197 -12.66 -12.82 -0.31
CA ALA A 197 -11.50 -13.37 0.40
C ALA A 197 -10.75 -12.31 1.23
N PHE A 198 -10.86 -11.04 0.86
CA PHE A 198 -10.12 -9.96 1.50
C PHE A 198 -11.00 -8.99 2.30
N ASP A 199 -12.33 -9.09 2.25
CA ASP A 199 -13.23 -8.20 3.01
C ASP A 199 -12.97 -8.22 4.52
N SER A 200 -12.72 -9.39 5.12
CA SER A 200 -12.38 -9.50 6.55
C SER A 200 -11.04 -8.83 6.88
N ILE A 201 -10.07 -8.93 5.97
CA ILE A 201 -8.75 -8.33 6.13
C ILE A 201 -8.84 -6.82 5.93
N LEU A 202 -9.58 -6.36 4.92
CA LEU A 202 -9.73 -4.96 4.54
C LEU A 202 -10.58 -4.18 5.55
N SER A 203 -11.67 -4.79 6.06
CA SER A 203 -12.46 -4.21 7.15
C SER A 203 -11.63 -3.97 8.42
N SER A 204 -10.64 -4.83 8.67
CA SER A 204 -9.76 -4.69 9.81
C SER A 204 -8.77 -3.51 9.69
N ILE A 205 -8.57 -2.95 8.48
CA ILE A 205 -7.65 -1.82 8.24
C ILE A 205 -8.33 -0.46 8.50
N GLY A 206 -9.65 -0.43 8.70
CA GLY A 206 -10.42 0.81 8.92
C GLY A 206 -10.80 1.51 7.60
N PRO A 207 -11.24 2.79 7.65
CA PRO A 207 -11.78 3.52 6.51
C PRO A 207 -10.69 3.99 5.54
N LEU A 208 -9.86 3.08 5.05
CA LEU A 208 -8.99 3.36 3.92
C LEU A 208 -9.77 3.30 2.63
N LEU A 209 -9.37 4.12 1.68
CA LEU A 209 -9.84 4.04 0.31
C LEU A 209 -9.31 2.76 -0.32
N ASN A 210 -10.17 1.76 -0.32
CA ASN A 210 -9.90 0.48 -0.92
C ASN A 210 -10.49 0.43 -2.33
N THR A 211 -9.64 0.14 -3.30
CA THR A 211 -10.05 0.00 -4.71
C THR A 211 -11.13 -1.07 -4.93
N SER A 212 -11.27 -2.04 -4.00
CA SER A 212 -12.33 -3.06 -4.07
C SER A 212 -13.71 -2.53 -3.67
N SER A 213 -13.79 -1.52 -2.78
CA SER A 213 -15.07 -0.93 -2.30
C SER A 213 -15.73 0.01 -3.30
N LEU A 214 -15.03 0.44 -4.35
CA LEU A 214 -15.52 1.38 -5.36
C LEU A 214 -16.46 0.74 -6.40
N LYS A 215 -16.77 -0.57 -6.28
CA LYS A 215 -17.68 -1.28 -7.19
C LYS A 215 -19.10 -1.52 -6.64
N ASN A 216 -19.40 -1.10 -5.42
CA ASN A 216 -20.68 -1.40 -4.76
C ASN A 216 -21.79 -0.38 -5.08
N ASN A 217 -21.99 -0.06 -6.37
CA ASN A 217 -23.22 0.61 -6.80
C ASN A 217 -23.70 0.00 -8.12
N LYS A 218 -24.85 -0.66 -8.08
CA LYS A 218 -25.40 -1.52 -9.16
C LYS A 218 -25.62 -0.80 -10.50
N ASP A 219 -25.48 0.52 -10.57
CA ASP A 219 -25.73 1.31 -11.78
C ASP A 219 -24.63 2.30 -12.19
N ARG A 220 -23.39 2.22 -11.68
CA ARG A 220 -22.34 3.14 -12.16
C ARG A 220 -20.97 2.49 -12.31
N THR A 221 -20.49 2.43 -13.55
CA THR A 221 -19.08 2.37 -13.91
C THR A 221 -18.37 3.63 -13.41
N HIS A 222 -17.99 3.62 -12.14
CA HIS A 222 -16.88 4.45 -11.67
C HIS A 222 -15.77 3.49 -11.25
N VAL A 223 -15.09 2.94 -12.25
CA VAL A 223 -13.72 2.50 -12.03
C VAL A 223 -12.97 3.79 -11.71
N LEU A 224 -12.59 3.99 -10.44
CA LEU A 224 -11.47 4.89 -10.17
C LEU A 224 -10.23 4.16 -10.66
N VAL A 225 -10.06 4.16 -11.98
CA VAL A 225 -8.74 4.07 -12.55
C VAL A 225 -8.11 5.38 -12.12
N ILE A 226 -7.21 5.34 -11.15
CA ILE A 226 -6.24 6.43 -11.04
C ILE A 226 -5.32 6.22 -12.25
N ILE A 227 -5.81 6.64 -13.43
CA ILE A 227 -4.97 6.92 -14.60
C ILE A 227 -4.30 8.24 -14.25
N LEU A 228 -2.98 8.21 -14.16
CA LEU A 228 -2.22 9.10 -15.01
C LEU A 228 -1.57 8.22 -16.08
#